data_AF-A0A848SP00-F1
#
_entry.id   AF-A0A848SP00-F1
#
_cell.length_a   1.000
_cell.length_b   1.000
_cell.length_c   1.000
_cell.angle_alpha   90.00
_cell.angle_beta   90.00
_cell.angle_gamma   90.00
#
_symmetry.space_group_name_H-M   'P 1'
#
loop_
_entity.id
_entity.type
_entity.pdbx_description
1 polymer ?
#
loop_
_entity_poly.entity_id
_entity_poly.type
_entity_poly.pdbx_seq_one_letter_code
_entity_poly.pdbx_strand_id
1 'polypeptide(L)'
;MSGPYDRLDRLAQIIVALVAIFALANGIFMLVAPVDWYYAVPTVPATGPANTHFIADIGIAYLSSGAMLLYAAGNIKMRWMAALAGTLWLLLHGFLHIYEVLTGICSPDRFWQDVPGVLGPPLLVLAAIFLLMARQRIAPAGIPRAAFLRAATAKMEESEQQYLREIAAAPGGAFEKFAHFMPASMHRHSAPVNLFHAARFGATLAEDCGPCAMTAAQWALADKLPRDTINAALAGGAHLGDDENLAFRFGEAIATQSAEAFELGDKIEARYGRTVRLELAMTSALVRSYPAMKRGLGLTRACSAMKLAV
;
A
#
# COMPACT_ATOMS: atom_id res chain seq x y z
N MET A 1 3.31 -1.84 -6.07
CA MET A 1 2.78 -1.26 -4.81
C MET A 1 3.06 0.24 -4.70
N SER A 2 4.18 0.74 -5.21
CA SER A 2 4.55 2.16 -5.22
C SER A 2 4.71 2.63 -6.68
N GLY A 3 3.72 3.38 -7.14
CA GLY A 3 3.75 4.24 -8.33
C GLY A 3 3.38 5.67 -7.90
N PRO A 4 3.58 6.69 -8.76
CA PRO A 4 3.10 8.04 -8.48
C PRO A 4 1.59 8.02 -8.17
N TYR A 5 1.13 9.00 -7.39
CA TYR A 5 -0.30 9.13 -7.10
C TYR A 5 -1.06 9.34 -8.39
N ASP A 6 -1.90 8.36 -8.75
CA ASP A 6 -2.84 8.52 -9.85
C ASP A 6 -4.18 9.12 -9.35
N ARG A 7 -5.12 9.33 -10.28
CA ARG A 7 -6.42 9.94 -9.99
C ARG A 7 -7.22 9.17 -8.94
N LEU A 8 -7.12 7.84 -8.92
CA LEU A 8 -7.86 7.00 -7.97
C LEU A 8 -7.18 7.00 -6.59
N ASP A 9 -5.86 7.12 -6.54
CA ASP A 9 -5.15 7.33 -5.27
C ASP A 9 -5.55 8.68 -4.65
N ARG A 10 -5.65 9.72 -5.49
CA ARG A 10 -6.12 11.06 -5.06
C ARG A 10 -7.58 11.06 -4.66
N LEU A 11 -8.43 10.31 -5.35
CA LEU A 11 -9.84 10.14 -4.97
C LEU A 11 -9.95 9.53 -3.57
N ALA A 12 -9.25 8.43 -3.29
CA ALA A 12 -9.24 7.83 -1.96
C ALA A 12 -8.76 8.81 -0.88
N GLN A 13 -7.70 9.59 -1.20
CA GLN A 13 -7.19 10.64 -0.32
C GLN A 13 -8.23 11.72 -0.01
N ILE A 14 -8.93 12.22 -1.04
CA ILE A 14 -9.97 13.24 -0.92
C ILE A 14 -11.14 12.72 -0.10
N ILE A 15 -11.60 11.48 -0.34
CA ILE A 15 -12.69 10.88 0.42
C ILE A 15 -12.35 10.86 1.92
N VAL A 16 -11.16 10.38 2.29
CA VAL A 16 -10.74 10.34 3.69
C VAL A 16 -10.60 11.75 4.27
N ALA A 17 -10.10 12.72 3.49
CA ALA A 17 -10.00 14.12 3.92
C ALA A 17 -11.38 14.77 4.17
N LEU A 18 -12.36 14.51 3.31
CA LEU A 18 -13.73 15.01 3.47
C LEU A 18 -14.38 14.45 4.74
N VAL A 19 -14.22 13.15 5.00
CA VAL A 19 -14.73 12.53 6.22
C VAL A 19 -14.01 13.09 7.46
N ALA A 20 -12.69 13.33 7.37
CA ALA A 20 -11.94 13.96 8.45
C ALA A 20 -12.48 15.36 8.78
N ILE A 21 -12.69 16.20 7.76
CA ILE A 21 -13.23 17.56 7.92
C ILE A 21 -14.64 17.50 8.53
N PHE A 22 -15.50 16.62 8.03
CA PHE A 22 -16.83 16.41 8.59
C PHE A 22 -16.77 16.04 10.07
N ALA A 23 -15.95 15.05 10.44
CA ALA A 23 -15.84 14.60 11.82
C ALA A 23 -15.29 15.70 12.75
N LEU A 24 -14.27 16.44 12.29
CA LEU A 24 -13.73 17.58 13.03
C LEU A 24 -14.77 18.69 13.21
N ALA A 25 -15.46 19.09 12.14
CA ALA A 25 -16.48 20.14 12.20
C ALA A 25 -17.64 19.75 13.12
N ASN A 26 -18.12 18.51 13.03
CA ASN A 26 -19.19 18.00 13.89
C ASN A 26 -18.75 17.94 15.37
N GLY A 27 -17.55 17.45 15.65
CA GLY A 27 -16.99 17.42 17.00
C GLY A 27 -16.77 18.83 17.59
N ILE A 28 -16.29 19.79 16.78
CA ILE A 28 -16.16 21.20 17.20
C ILE A 28 -17.55 21.77 17.52
N PHE A 29 -18.56 21.52 16.69
CA PHE A 29 -19.91 22.04 16.92
C PHE A 29 -20.50 21.52 18.24
N MET A 30 -20.34 20.21 18.52
CA MET A 30 -20.74 19.60 19.79
C MET A 30 -20.07 20.25 21.01
N LEU A 31 -18.82 20.71 20.90
CA LEU A 31 -18.10 21.31 22.03
C LEU A 31 -18.37 22.81 22.20
N VAL A 32 -18.49 23.54 21.09
CA VAL A 32 -18.67 25.01 21.12
C VAL A 32 -20.12 25.39 21.40
N ALA A 33 -21.07 24.67 20.81
CA ALA A 33 -22.50 24.97 20.89
C ALA A 33 -23.33 23.67 21.03
N PRO A 34 -23.19 22.94 22.15
CA PRO A 34 -23.78 21.61 22.33
C PRO A 34 -25.30 21.58 22.19
N VAL A 35 -26.00 22.61 22.68
CA VAL A 35 -27.47 22.68 22.63
C VAL A 35 -27.95 23.01 21.22
N ASP A 36 -27.26 23.90 20.51
CA ASP A 36 -27.58 24.19 19.11
C ASP A 36 -27.33 22.95 18.23
N TRP A 37 -26.24 22.22 18.48
CA TRP A 37 -25.99 20.93 17.82
C TRP A 37 -27.12 19.93 18.07
N TYR A 38 -27.56 19.79 19.33
CA TYR A 38 -28.64 18.88 19.71
C TYR A 38 -29.94 19.16 18.95
N TYR A 39 -30.29 20.42 18.71
CA TYR A 39 -31.48 20.77 17.94
C TYR A 39 -31.26 20.80 16.42
N ALA A 40 -30.01 20.95 15.96
CA ALA A 40 -29.67 20.93 14.54
C ALA A 40 -29.75 19.52 13.92
N VAL A 41 -29.64 18.46 14.72
CA VAL A 41 -29.80 17.07 14.27
C VAL A 41 -31.20 16.58 14.65
N PRO A 42 -32.18 16.53 13.71
CA PRO A 42 -33.60 16.37 14.05
C PRO A 42 -33.97 15.10 14.81
N THR A 43 -33.17 14.05 14.67
CA THR A 43 -33.37 12.74 15.28
C THR A 43 -32.86 12.68 16.72
N VAL A 44 -31.88 13.51 17.10
CA VAL A 44 -31.24 13.47 18.42
C VAL A 44 -32.20 13.84 19.55
N PRO A 45 -33.11 14.84 19.44
CA PRO A 45 -34.05 15.13 20.51
C PRO A 45 -34.97 13.98 20.88
N ALA A 46 -35.17 13.03 19.97
CA ALA A 46 -35.98 11.85 20.22
C ALA A 46 -35.28 10.78 21.09
N THR A 47 -33.98 10.91 21.36
CA THR A 47 -33.20 9.95 22.18
C THR A 47 -33.16 10.33 23.66
N GLY A 48 -33.79 11.44 24.05
CA GLY A 48 -33.89 11.90 25.44
C GLY A 48 -33.40 13.34 25.63
N PRO A 49 -33.47 13.88 26.86
CA PRO A 49 -33.09 15.25 27.16
C PRO A 49 -31.62 15.56 26.84
N ALA A 50 -31.33 16.79 26.45
CA ALA A 50 -29.96 17.23 26.19
C ALA A 50 -29.07 17.11 27.45
N ASN A 51 -27.91 16.49 27.29
CA ASN A 51 -26.86 16.42 28.30
C ASN A 51 -25.56 16.94 27.69
N THR A 52 -25.11 18.11 28.14
CA THR A 52 -23.94 18.80 27.54
C THR A 52 -22.63 18.05 27.76
N HIS A 53 -22.48 17.33 28.88
CA HIS A 53 -21.30 16.51 29.13
C HIS A 53 -21.25 15.32 28.18
N PHE A 54 -22.39 14.62 28.02
CA PHE A 54 -22.49 13.49 27.10
C PHE A 54 -22.27 13.91 25.64
N ILE A 55 -22.82 15.06 25.23
CA ILE A 55 -22.56 15.65 23.92
C ILE A 55 -21.06 15.95 23.74
N ALA A 56 -20.40 16.46 24.79
CA ALA A 56 -18.96 16.73 24.74
C ALA A 56 -18.11 15.46 24.60
N ASP A 57 -18.47 14.37 25.28
CA ASP A 57 -17.79 13.07 25.14
C ASP A 57 -17.85 12.56 23.70
N ILE A 58 -19.04 12.63 23.09
CA ILE A 58 -19.26 12.29 21.67
C ILE A 58 -18.45 13.24 20.77
N GLY A 59 -18.42 14.53 21.10
CA GLY A 59 -17.63 15.53 20.39
C GLY A 59 -16.13 15.19 20.38
N ILE A 60 -15.57 14.82 21.53
CA ILE A 60 -14.17 14.40 21.65
C ILE A 60 -13.90 13.12 20.85
N ALA A 61 -14.85 12.18 20.82
CA ALA A 61 -14.74 10.98 19.99
C ALA A 61 -14.70 11.33 18.49
N TYR A 62 -15.59 12.21 18.02
CA TYR A 62 -15.58 12.74 16.65
C TYR A 62 -14.27 13.49 16.32
N LEU A 63 -13.77 14.33 17.23
CA LEU A 63 -12.49 15.03 17.05
C LEU A 63 -11.31 14.06 16.95
N SER A 64 -11.28 13.04 17.81
CA SER A 64 -10.23 12.02 17.81
C SER A 64 -10.23 11.24 16.50
N SER A 65 -11.40 10.78 16.06
CA SER A 65 -11.60 10.16 14.74
C SER A 65 -11.16 11.08 13.61
N GLY A 66 -11.60 12.34 13.61
CA GLY A 66 -11.27 13.33 12.60
C GLY A 66 -9.78 13.64 12.51
N ALA A 67 -9.09 13.79 13.64
CA ALA A 67 -7.65 14.03 13.69
C ALA A 67 -6.85 12.84 13.12
N MET A 68 -7.23 11.60 13.46
CA MET A 68 -6.59 10.39 12.92
C MET A 68 -6.81 10.26 11.41
N LEU A 69 -8.03 10.55 10.93
CA LEU A 69 -8.36 10.53 9.51
C LEU A 69 -7.62 11.63 8.74
N LEU A 70 -7.48 12.83 9.31
CA LEU A 70 -6.72 13.92 8.71
C LEU A 70 -5.24 13.58 8.61
N TYR A 71 -4.66 13.01 9.66
CA TYR A 71 -3.30 12.47 9.65
C TYR A 71 -3.12 11.41 8.56
N ALA A 72 -4.08 10.50 8.43
CA ALA A 72 -4.06 9.46 7.41
C ALA A 72 -4.17 10.03 6.00
N ALA A 73 -5.04 11.02 5.77
CA ALA A 73 -5.22 11.69 4.49
C ALA A 73 -3.92 12.33 3.98
N GLY A 74 -3.02 12.78 4.86
CA GLY A 74 -1.72 13.32 4.43
C GLY A 74 -0.86 12.34 3.62
N ASN A 75 -0.97 11.04 3.88
CA ASN A 75 -0.32 10.00 3.07
C ASN A 75 -1.06 8.66 3.23
N ILE A 76 -2.21 8.54 2.57
CA ILE A 76 -3.12 7.42 2.78
C ILE A 76 -2.48 6.06 2.44
N LYS A 77 -1.54 6.02 1.48
CA LYS A 77 -0.82 4.77 1.13
C LYS A 77 -0.01 4.22 2.31
N MET A 78 0.62 5.10 3.08
CA MET A 78 1.45 4.73 4.23
C MET A 78 0.68 4.67 5.55
N ARG A 79 -0.42 5.43 5.64
CA ARG A 79 -1.16 5.67 6.89
C ARG A 79 -2.56 5.08 6.88
N TRP A 80 -2.86 4.15 5.97
CA TRP A 80 -4.20 3.55 5.85
C TRP A 80 -4.67 2.85 7.14
N MET A 81 -3.75 2.33 7.97
CA MET A 81 -4.13 1.77 9.29
C MET A 81 -4.58 2.84 10.27
N ALA A 82 -4.03 4.06 10.19
CA ALA A 82 -4.54 5.19 10.95
C ALA A 82 -5.93 5.61 10.44
N ALA A 83 -6.21 5.47 9.13
CA ALA A 83 -7.57 5.66 8.61
C ALA A 83 -8.53 4.61 9.15
N LEU A 84 -8.12 3.33 9.18
CA LEU A 84 -8.91 2.25 9.77
C LEU A 84 -9.22 2.49 11.26
N ALA A 85 -8.21 2.87 12.03
CA ALA A 85 -8.38 3.18 13.44
C ALA A 85 -9.23 4.45 13.67
N GLY A 86 -9.03 5.50 12.85
CA GLY A 86 -9.81 6.72 12.91
C GLY A 86 -11.30 6.51 12.57
N THR A 87 -11.61 5.56 11.68
CA THR A 87 -13.00 5.23 11.35
C THR A 87 -13.67 4.26 12.34
N LEU A 88 -12.92 3.65 13.26
CA LEU A 88 -13.44 2.56 14.09
C LEU A 88 -14.61 3.00 14.97
N TRP A 89 -14.47 4.12 15.69
CA TRP A 89 -15.55 4.63 16.54
C TRP A 89 -16.78 5.03 15.71
N LEU A 90 -16.58 5.73 14.59
CA LEU A 90 -17.68 6.09 13.67
C LEU A 90 -18.45 4.85 13.20
N LEU A 91 -17.73 3.78 12.85
CA LEU A 91 -18.32 2.53 12.39
C LEU A 91 -19.09 1.83 13.52
N LEU A 92 -18.50 1.71 14.71
CA LEU A 92 -19.14 1.09 15.88
C LEU A 92 -20.37 1.88 16.32
N HIS A 93 -20.31 3.20 16.27
CA HIS A 93 -21.47 4.06 16.51
C HIS A 93 -22.56 3.80 15.45
N GLY A 94 -22.22 3.75 14.16
CA GLY A 94 -23.18 3.36 13.12
C GLY A 94 -23.81 1.97 13.35
N PHE A 95 -23.05 1.00 13.88
CA PHE A 95 -23.60 -0.31 14.26
C PHE A 95 -24.57 -0.24 15.44
N LEU A 96 -24.37 0.70 16.39
CA LEU A 96 -25.32 0.94 17.46
C LEU A 96 -26.69 1.33 16.90
N HIS A 97 -26.74 2.23 15.90
CA HIS A 97 -27.99 2.61 15.22
C HIS A 97 -28.68 1.41 14.54
N ILE A 98 -27.90 0.50 13.93
CA ILE A 98 -28.44 -0.75 13.37
C ILE A 98 -29.05 -1.61 14.49
N TYR A 99 -28.33 -1.77 15.61
CA TYR A 99 -28.81 -2.52 16.77
C TYR A 99 -30.10 -1.94 17.36
N GLU A 100 -30.22 -0.62 17.45
CA GLU A 100 -31.42 0.05 17.98
C GLU A 100 -32.66 -0.22 17.13
N VAL A 101 -32.52 -0.27 15.81
CA VAL A 101 -33.62 -0.66 14.92
C VAL A 101 -33.98 -2.12 15.09
N LEU A 102 -32.97 -3.01 15.14
CA LEU A 102 -33.19 -4.45 15.28
C LEU A 102 -33.86 -4.83 16.60
N THR A 103 -33.65 -4.03 17.65
CA THR A 103 -34.25 -4.25 18.98
C THR A 103 -35.53 -3.45 19.22
N GLY A 104 -35.95 -2.64 18.25
CA GLY A 104 -37.18 -1.83 18.33
C GLY A 104 -37.07 -0.58 19.22
N ILE A 105 -35.86 -0.18 19.60
CA ILE A 105 -35.59 1.08 20.32
C ILE A 105 -35.83 2.28 19.39
N CYS A 106 -35.43 2.15 18.12
CA CYS A 106 -35.59 3.18 17.11
C CYS A 106 -36.47 2.70 15.93
N SER A 107 -37.31 3.59 15.41
CA SER A 107 -38.14 3.31 14.22
C SER A 107 -37.28 3.28 12.94
N PRO A 108 -37.60 2.42 11.95
CA PRO A 108 -36.90 2.40 10.66
C PRO A 108 -36.81 3.77 9.96
N ASP A 109 -37.85 4.61 10.07
CA ASP A 109 -37.86 5.93 9.42
C ASP A 109 -36.82 6.90 9.99
N ARG A 110 -36.54 6.81 11.29
CA ARG A 110 -35.47 7.60 11.94
C ARG A 110 -34.10 7.10 11.54
N PHE A 111 -33.92 5.78 11.50
CA PHE A 111 -32.67 5.18 11.03
C PHE A 111 -32.29 5.67 9.64
N TRP A 112 -33.23 5.72 8.69
CA TRP A 112 -32.93 6.22 7.35
C TRP A 112 -32.55 7.71 7.31
N GLN A 113 -33.02 8.52 8.27
CA GLN A 113 -32.58 9.90 8.44
C GLN A 113 -31.17 10.00 9.02
N ASP A 114 -30.79 9.08 9.92
CA ASP A 114 -29.47 9.05 10.55
C ASP A 114 -28.39 8.47 9.65
N VAL A 115 -28.73 7.47 8.81
CA VAL A 115 -27.81 6.72 7.94
C VAL A 115 -26.80 7.60 7.19
N PRO A 116 -27.18 8.70 6.51
CA PRO A 116 -26.23 9.55 5.81
C PRO A 116 -25.14 10.14 6.72
N GLY A 117 -25.48 10.48 7.97
CA GLY A 117 -24.58 11.10 8.94
C GLY A 117 -23.80 10.11 9.80
N VAL A 118 -24.37 8.93 10.09
CA VAL A 118 -23.77 7.95 11.02
C VAL A 118 -23.10 6.76 10.32
N LEU A 119 -23.68 6.27 9.21
CA LEU A 119 -23.13 5.14 8.44
C LEU A 119 -22.38 5.58 7.19
N GLY A 120 -22.79 6.70 6.57
CA GLY A 120 -22.14 7.25 5.38
C GLY A 120 -20.63 7.47 5.56
N PRO A 121 -20.19 8.26 6.55
CA PRO A 121 -18.77 8.58 6.75
C PRO A 121 -17.86 7.35 6.93
N PRO A 122 -18.15 6.38 7.83
CA PRO A 122 -17.28 5.22 7.98
C PRO A 122 -17.28 4.31 6.73
N LEU A 123 -18.42 4.16 6.04
CA LEU A 123 -18.47 3.37 4.80
C LEU A 123 -17.64 4.00 3.68
N LEU A 124 -17.60 5.33 3.57
CA LEU A 124 -16.75 6.04 2.62
C LEU A 124 -15.26 5.80 2.89
N VAL A 125 -14.83 5.81 4.16
CA VAL A 125 -13.44 5.50 4.53
C VAL A 125 -13.10 4.05 4.20
N LEU A 126 -13.99 3.11 4.53
CA LEU A 126 -13.79 1.68 4.20
C LEU A 126 -13.73 1.45 2.68
N ALA A 127 -14.56 2.15 1.89
CA ALA A 127 -14.51 2.09 0.43
C ALA A 127 -13.18 2.63 -0.13
N ALA A 128 -12.65 3.72 0.43
CA ALA A 128 -11.35 4.27 0.05
C ALA A 128 -10.20 3.30 0.37
N ILE A 129 -10.21 2.68 1.56
CA ILE A 129 -9.23 1.65 1.94
C ILE A 129 -9.33 0.44 1.02
N PHE A 130 -10.56 -0.05 0.75
CA PHE A 130 -10.79 -1.18 -0.15
C PHE A 130 -10.30 -0.89 -1.56
N LEU A 131 -10.56 0.31 -2.10
CA LEU A 131 -10.07 0.74 -3.41
C LEU A 131 -8.54 0.65 -3.47
N LEU A 132 -7.84 1.16 -2.45
CA LEU A 132 -6.38 1.09 -2.41
C LEU A 132 -5.87 -0.35 -2.27
N MET A 133 -6.56 -1.19 -1.49
CA MET A 133 -6.21 -2.59 -1.28
C MET A 133 -6.41 -3.43 -2.55
N ALA A 134 -7.55 -3.30 -3.21
CA ALA A 134 -7.89 -3.98 -4.46
C ALA A 134 -6.90 -3.63 -5.59
N ARG A 135 -6.37 -2.40 -5.56
CA ARG A 135 -5.35 -1.92 -6.50
C ARG A 135 -3.91 -2.19 -6.05
N GLN A 136 -3.72 -2.94 -4.96
CA GLN A 136 -2.41 -3.29 -4.41
C GLN A 136 -1.54 -2.03 -4.15
N ARG A 137 -2.17 -0.94 -3.71
CA ARG A 137 -1.51 0.33 -3.36
C ARG A 137 -1.12 0.42 -1.89
N ILE A 138 -1.72 -0.41 -1.04
CA ILE A 138 -1.43 -0.54 0.38
C ILE A 138 -1.06 -1.98 0.71
N ALA A 139 -0.18 -2.16 1.70
CA ALA A 139 0.16 -3.50 2.17
C ALA A 139 -1.03 -4.09 2.93
N PRO A 140 -1.34 -5.39 2.75
CA PRO A 140 -2.44 -6.07 3.43
C PRO A 140 -2.15 -6.36 4.91
N ALA A 141 -1.34 -5.53 5.59
CA ALA A 141 -1.02 -5.71 6.99
C ALA A 141 -2.33 -5.74 7.81
N GLY A 142 -2.71 -6.90 8.35
CA GLY A 142 -4.00 -7.12 9.00
C GLY A 142 -4.97 -8.08 8.28
N ILE A 143 -4.69 -8.49 7.04
CA ILE A 143 -5.35 -9.67 6.43
C ILE A 143 -4.80 -10.92 7.12
N PRO A 144 -5.65 -11.91 7.49
CA PRO A 144 -5.20 -13.17 8.06
C PRO A 144 -4.10 -13.78 7.18
N ARG A 145 -2.96 -14.08 7.80
CA ARG A 145 -1.73 -14.53 7.12
C ARG A 145 -1.97 -15.67 6.13
N ALA A 146 -2.88 -16.59 6.44
CA ALA A 146 -3.27 -17.70 5.55
C ALA A 146 -3.95 -17.23 4.25
N ALA A 147 -4.80 -16.20 4.31
CA ALA A 147 -5.49 -15.65 3.14
C ALA A 147 -4.51 -14.88 2.24
N PHE A 148 -3.60 -14.09 2.83
CA PHE A 148 -2.54 -13.44 2.07
C PHE A 148 -1.63 -14.46 1.38
N LEU A 149 -1.15 -15.47 2.11
CA LEU A 149 -0.26 -16.48 1.53
C LEU A 149 -0.94 -17.21 0.37
N ARG A 150 -2.20 -17.67 0.54
CA ARG A 150 -2.95 -18.31 -0.55
C ARG A 150 -3.06 -17.43 -1.81
N ALA A 151 -3.32 -16.14 -1.65
CA ALA A 151 -3.44 -15.23 -2.79
C ALA A 151 -2.08 -14.89 -3.43
N ALA A 152 -1.05 -14.70 -2.61
CA ALA A 152 0.29 -14.32 -3.05
C ALA A 152 1.04 -15.47 -3.72
N THR A 153 0.89 -16.71 -3.26
CA THR A 153 1.69 -17.85 -3.72
C THR A 153 1.07 -18.65 -4.88
N ALA A 154 -0.22 -18.45 -5.20
CA ALA A 154 -0.98 -19.32 -6.11
C ALA A 154 -0.42 -19.45 -7.55
N LYS A 155 0.42 -18.52 -7.99
CA LYS A 155 1.05 -18.51 -9.34
C LYS A 155 2.57 -18.39 -9.30
N MET A 156 3.16 -18.56 -8.12
CA MET A 156 4.61 -18.42 -7.95
C MET A 156 5.31 -19.76 -8.12
N GLU A 157 6.58 -19.71 -8.52
CA GLU A 157 7.45 -20.89 -8.57
C GLU A 157 7.68 -21.47 -7.16
N GLU A 158 7.94 -22.77 -7.03
CA GLU A 158 7.94 -23.48 -5.74
C GLU A 158 8.92 -22.87 -4.72
N SER A 159 10.11 -22.45 -5.15
CA SER A 159 11.08 -21.81 -4.25
C SER A 159 10.58 -20.46 -3.69
N GLU A 160 9.78 -19.70 -4.45
CA GLU A 160 9.10 -18.51 -3.96
C GLU A 160 8.01 -18.86 -2.93
N GLN A 161 7.24 -19.92 -3.19
CA GLN A 161 6.19 -20.35 -2.27
C GLN A 161 6.78 -20.86 -0.95
N GLN A 162 7.87 -21.64 -1.00
CA GLN A 162 8.57 -22.12 0.19
C GLN A 162 9.18 -20.96 0.98
N TYR A 163 9.83 -20.02 0.29
CA TYR A 163 10.41 -18.83 0.90
C TYR A 163 9.39 -18.01 1.70
N LEU A 164 8.23 -17.72 1.10
CA LEU A 164 7.16 -16.99 1.80
C LEU A 164 6.55 -17.80 2.95
N ARG A 165 6.43 -19.13 2.82
CA ARG A 165 5.97 -20.02 3.90
C ARG A 165 6.93 -20.06 5.09
N GLU A 166 8.24 -20.03 4.85
CA GLU A 166 9.25 -20.00 5.91
C GLU A 166 9.29 -18.65 6.64
N ILE A 167 9.31 -17.53 5.90
CA ILE A 167 9.20 -16.19 6.52
C ILE A 167 7.92 -16.06 7.34
N ALA A 168 6.83 -16.58 6.79
CA ALA A 168 5.59 -16.70 7.51
C ALA A 168 5.83 -17.47 8.81
N ALA A 169 6.28 -18.72 8.75
CA ALA A 169 6.40 -19.60 9.92
C ALA A 169 7.38 -19.10 10.99
N ALA A 170 8.31 -18.20 10.63
CA ALA A 170 9.33 -17.70 11.55
C ALA A 170 8.73 -16.90 12.73
N PRO A 171 9.27 -17.09 13.96
CA PRO A 171 8.85 -16.33 15.14
C PRO A 171 9.33 -14.87 15.09
N GLY A 172 8.90 -14.06 16.06
CA GLY A 172 9.40 -12.69 16.23
C GLY A 172 8.90 -11.67 15.20
N GLY A 173 7.75 -11.96 14.58
CA GLY A 173 7.09 -11.07 13.62
C GLY A 173 7.83 -10.92 12.30
N ALA A 174 8.54 -11.97 11.86
CA ALA A 174 9.34 -11.94 10.64
C ALA A 174 8.50 -11.61 9.40
N PHE A 175 7.30 -12.15 9.32
CA PHE A 175 6.37 -11.90 8.22
C PHE A 175 5.91 -10.45 8.15
N GLU A 176 5.56 -9.83 9.28
CA GLU A 176 5.14 -8.44 9.37
C GLU A 176 6.29 -7.51 8.97
N LYS A 177 7.50 -7.76 9.48
CA LYS A 177 8.71 -7.01 9.11
C LYS A 177 8.99 -7.12 7.62
N PHE A 178 8.86 -8.32 7.06
CA PHE A 178 9.04 -8.55 5.63
C PHE A 178 7.95 -7.85 4.80
N ALA A 179 6.70 -7.90 5.23
CA ALA A 179 5.60 -7.19 4.58
C ALA A 179 5.82 -5.67 4.58
N HIS A 180 6.44 -5.11 5.62
CA HIS A 180 6.83 -3.69 5.67
C HIS A 180 8.07 -3.36 4.81
N PHE A 181 8.91 -4.34 4.50
CA PHE A 181 10.05 -4.19 3.60
C PHE A 181 9.62 -4.13 2.12
N MET A 182 8.62 -4.92 1.71
CA MET A 182 8.18 -5.03 0.31
C MET A 182 7.88 -3.69 -0.40
N PRO A 183 7.19 -2.70 0.21
CA PRO A 183 6.92 -1.42 -0.44
C PRO A 183 8.18 -0.63 -0.79
N ALA A 184 9.25 -0.77 0.00
CA ALA A 184 10.52 -0.10 -0.23
C ALA A 184 11.27 -0.70 -1.42
N SER A 185 11.29 -2.04 -1.54
CA SER A 185 11.96 -2.72 -2.66
C SER A 185 11.27 -2.44 -4.01
N MET A 186 9.98 -2.11 -4.01
CA MET A 186 9.20 -1.79 -5.20
C MET A 186 9.00 -0.29 -5.43
N HIS A 187 9.72 0.58 -4.71
CA HIS A 187 9.52 2.02 -4.79
C HIS A 187 9.84 2.61 -6.16
N ARG A 188 8.80 3.08 -6.86
CA ARG A 188 8.90 3.85 -8.10
C ARG A 188 7.94 5.03 -8.06
N HIS A 189 8.41 6.22 -8.37
CA HIS A 189 7.58 7.41 -8.47
C HIS A 189 7.87 8.15 -9.79
N SER A 190 9.14 8.38 -10.08
CA SER A 190 9.62 9.23 -11.18
C SER A 190 10.34 8.42 -12.25
N ALA A 191 10.94 7.29 -11.89
CA ALA A 191 11.69 6.47 -12.83
C ALA A 191 10.75 5.89 -13.93
N PRO A 192 11.14 6.05 -15.22
CA PRO A 192 10.49 5.35 -16.32
C PRO A 192 10.46 3.83 -16.08
N VAL A 193 9.37 3.19 -16.50
CA VAL A 193 9.11 1.77 -16.22
C VAL A 193 10.19 0.85 -16.79
N ASN A 194 10.68 1.15 -17.99
CA ASN A 194 11.75 0.44 -18.67
C ASN A 194 13.07 0.50 -17.90
N LEU A 195 13.48 1.69 -17.42
CA LEU A 195 14.72 1.85 -16.66
C LEU A 195 14.65 1.18 -15.29
N PHE A 196 13.51 1.31 -14.60
CA PHE A 196 13.30 0.68 -13.30
C PHE A 196 13.46 -0.84 -13.37
N HIS A 197 12.79 -1.47 -14.33
CA HIS A 197 12.89 -2.92 -14.50
C HIS A 197 14.26 -3.35 -15.03
N ALA A 198 14.89 -2.59 -15.92
CA ALA A 198 16.24 -2.88 -16.40
C ALA A 198 17.27 -2.90 -15.24
N ALA A 199 17.29 -1.88 -14.38
CA ALA A 199 18.16 -1.84 -13.21
C ALA A 199 17.87 -2.96 -12.19
N ARG A 200 16.59 -3.36 -12.08
CA ARG A 200 16.18 -4.49 -11.25
C ARG A 200 16.68 -5.81 -11.83
N PHE A 201 16.61 -6.02 -13.14
CA PHE A 201 17.13 -7.22 -13.79
C PHE A 201 18.63 -7.33 -13.64
N GLY A 202 19.39 -6.26 -13.91
CA GLY A 202 20.85 -6.26 -13.77
C GLY A 202 21.28 -6.67 -12.36
N ALA A 203 20.64 -6.12 -11.33
CA ALA A 203 20.92 -6.50 -9.94
C ALA A 203 20.49 -7.95 -9.60
N THR A 204 19.35 -8.41 -10.13
CA THR A 204 18.82 -9.75 -9.83
C THR A 204 19.65 -10.85 -10.50
N LEU A 205 20.09 -10.62 -11.74
CA LEU A 205 20.90 -11.56 -12.51
C LEU A 205 22.33 -11.67 -11.95
N ALA A 206 22.88 -10.57 -11.43
CA ALA A 206 24.16 -10.59 -10.72
C ALA A 206 24.15 -11.48 -9.47
N GLU A 207 22.98 -11.70 -8.87
CA GLU A 207 22.80 -12.62 -7.72
C GLU A 207 22.56 -14.08 -8.14
N ASP A 208 22.56 -14.39 -9.43
CA ASP A 208 22.45 -15.76 -9.98
C ASP A 208 21.26 -16.57 -9.40
N CYS A 209 20.07 -15.95 -9.39
CA CYS A 209 18.81 -16.57 -8.97
C CYS A 209 17.79 -16.60 -10.10
N GLY A 210 17.70 -17.72 -10.82
CA GLY A 210 16.75 -17.93 -11.92
C GLY A 210 15.29 -17.70 -11.55
N PRO A 211 14.76 -18.29 -10.46
CA PRO A 211 13.39 -18.02 -10.01
C PRO A 211 13.13 -16.55 -9.69
N CYS A 212 14.09 -15.87 -9.06
CA CYS A 212 13.98 -14.44 -8.74
C CYS A 212 13.92 -13.58 -10.01
N ALA A 213 14.69 -13.93 -11.05
CA ALA A 213 14.65 -13.26 -12.34
C ALA A 213 13.30 -13.45 -13.04
N MET A 214 12.71 -14.64 -12.95
CA MET A 214 11.37 -14.91 -13.49
C MET A 214 10.28 -14.15 -12.72
N THR A 215 10.39 -14.06 -11.40
CA THR A 215 9.51 -13.21 -10.59
C THR A 215 9.60 -11.74 -11.01
N ALA A 216 10.83 -11.22 -11.22
CA ALA A 216 11.03 -9.86 -11.75
C ALA A 216 10.41 -9.68 -13.15
N ALA A 217 10.49 -10.70 -14.01
CA ALA A 217 9.83 -10.70 -15.33
C ALA A 217 8.30 -10.64 -15.24
N GLN A 218 7.68 -11.35 -14.29
CA GLN A 218 6.25 -11.24 -14.05
C GLN A 218 5.85 -9.84 -13.59
N TRP A 219 6.64 -9.20 -12.73
CA TRP A 219 6.39 -7.81 -12.32
C TRP A 219 6.53 -6.82 -13.49
N ALA A 220 7.53 -7.01 -14.35
CA ALA A 220 7.70 -6.20 -15.56
C ALA A 220 6.52 -6.35 -16.53
N LEU A 221 5.99 -7.58 -16.71
CA LEU A 221 4.77 -7.83 -17.49
C LEU A 221 3.56 -7.13 -16.89
N ALA A 222 3.38 -7.17 -15.57
CA ALA A 222 2.27 -6.52 -14.89
C ALA A 222 2.32 -4.99 -15.04
N ASP A 223 3.54 -4.44 -15.09
CA ASP A 223 3.82 -3.02 -15.38
C ASP A 223 3.79 -2.68 -16.89
N LYS A 224 3.41 -3.65 -17.74
CA LYS A 224 3.23 -3.52 -19.20
C LYS A 224 4.52 -3.25 -19.97
N LEU A 225 5.67 -3.71 -19.47
CA LEU A 225 6.91 -3.69 -20.24
C LEU A 225 6.83 -4.70 -21.41
N PRO A 226 7.29 -4.36 -22.63
CA PRO A 226 7.25 -5.28 -23.76
C PRO A 226 8.02 -6.58 -23.49
N ARG A 227 7.46 -7.71 -23.94
CA ARG A 227 8.07 -9.04 -23.78
C ARG A 227 9.48 -9.12 -24.37
N ASP A 228 9.71 -8.46 -25.49
CA ASP A 228 11.03 -8.44 -26.15
C ASP A 228 12.07 -7.73 -25.29
N THR A 229 11.72 -6.60 -24.67
CA THR A 229 12.58 -5.90 -23.70
C THR A 229 12.88 -6.77 -22.48
N ILE A 230 11.87 -7.48 -21.96
CA ILE A 230 12.04 -8.39 -20.83
C ILE A 230 12.98 -9.55 -21.19
N ASN A 231 12.78 -10.18 -22.35
CA ASN A 231 13.64 -11.27 -22.81
C ASN A 231 15.07 -10.79 -23.09
N ALA A 232 15.25 -9.57 -23.63
CA ALA A 232 16.56 -8.96 -23.81
C ALA A 232 17.27 -8.73 -22.46
N ALA A 233 16.55 -8.29 -21.42
CA ALA A 233 17.09 -8.16 -20.07
C ALA A 233 17.46 -9.51 -19.46
N LEU A 234 16.58 -10.53 -19.56
CA LEU A 234 16.85 -11.90 -19.07
C LEU A 234 18.06 -12.54 -19.77
N ALA A 235 18.32 -12.18 -21.03
CA ALA A 235 19.48 -12.62 -21.80
C ALA A 235 20.78 -11.85 -21.48
N GLY A 236 20.82 -11.09 -20.37
CA GLY A 236 22.01 -10.35 -19.94
C GLY A 236 22.12 -8.92 -20.49
N GLY A 237 21.04 -8.39 -21.05
CA GLY A 237 20.92 -6.97 -21.40
C GLY A 237 21.60 -6.52 -22.69
N ALA A 238 22.27 -7.42 -23.43
CA ALA A 238 23.04 -7.08 -24.64
C ALA A 238 22.19 -6.48 -25.78
N HIS A 239 20.89 -6.77 -25.82
CA HIS A 239 19.95 -6.28 -26.83
C HIS A 239 18.98 -5.24 -26.30
N LEU A 240 19.26 -4.66 -25.13
CA LEU A 240 18.52 -3.52 -24.61
C LEU A 240 18.90 -2.24 -25.36
N GLY A 241 17.97 -1.28 -25.43
CA GLY A 241 18.29 0.08 -25.88
C GLY A 241 19.30 0.75 -24.97
N ASP A 242 19.95 1.82 -25.44
CA ASP A 242 21.07 2.46 -24.73
C ASP A 242 20.73 2.88 -23.30
N ASP A 243 19.53 3.42 -23.10
CA ASP A 243 19.09 3.90 -21.79
C ASP A 243 18.73 2.74 -20.85
N GLU A 244 18.04 1.71 -21.34
CA GLU A 244 17.80 0.48 -20.57
C GLU A 244 19.09 -0.26 -20.24
N ASN A 245 20.05 -0.30 -21.17
CA ASN A 245 21.35 -0.93 -20.95
C ASN A 245 22.13 -0.16 -19.88
N LEU A 246 22.14 1.18 -19.93
CA LEU A 246 22.72 2.02 -18.89
C LEU A 246 22.13 1.70 -17.50
N ALA A 247 20.80 1.61 -17.40
CA ALA A 247 20.12 1.26 -16.15
C ALA A 247 20.42 -0.18 -15.70
N PHE A 248 20.45 -1.14 -16.64
CA PHE A 248 20.79 -2.54 -16.38
C PHE A 248 22.21 -2.67 -15.80
N ARG A 249 23.20 -2.05 -16.45
CA ARG A 249 24.60 -2.05 -15.99
C ARG A 249 24.75 -1.34 -14.65
N PHE A 250 24.01 -0.26 -14.43
CA PHE A 250 23.98 0.39 -13.12
C PHE A 250 23.48 -0.57 -12.03
N GLY A 251 22.43 -1.33 -12.31
CA GLY A 251 21.91 -2.33 -11.37
C GLY A 251 22.90 -3.46 -11.06
N GLU A 252 23.57 -3.98 -12.09
CA GLU A 252 24.65 -4.97 -11.96
C GLU A 252 25.82 -4.43 -11.13
N ALA A 253 26.26 -3.19 -11.41
CA ALA A 253 27.34 -2.54 -10.67
C ALA A 253 26.98 -2.33 -9.18
N ILE A 254 25.74 -1.94 -8.87
CA ILE A 254 25.27 -1.83 -7.48
C ILE A 254 25.28 -3.20 -6.78
N ALA A 255 24.81 -4.25 -7.46
CA ALA A 255 24.77 -5.58 -6.87
C ALA A 255 26.16 -6.17 -6.60
N THR A 256 27.11 -5.91 -7.51
CA THR A 256 28.49 -6.37 -7.42
C THR A 256 29.42 -5.45 -6.64
N GLN A 257 28.91 -4.32 -6.13
CA GLN A 257 29.70 -3.27 -5.46
C GLN A 257 30.84 -2.74 -6.35
N SER A 258 30.60 -2.66 -7.67
CA SER A 258 31.56 -2.14 -8.64
C SER A 258 31.71 -0.62 -8.52
N ALA A 259 32.95 -0.14 -8.69
CA ALA A 259 33.25 1.29 -8.77
C ALA A 259 32.57 1.97 -9.97
N GLU A 260 32.20 1.22 -11.01
CA GLU A 260 31.47 1.74 -12.18
C GLU A 260 30.10 2.32 -11.81
N ALA A 261 29.53 1.95 -10.66
CA ALA A 261 28.26 2.49 -10.18
C ALA A 261 28.29 4.03 -10.05
N PHE A 262 29.45 4.62 -9.76
CA PHE A 262 29.58 6.08 -9.68
C PHE A 262 29.34 6.73 -11.05
N GLU A 263 30.09 6.31 -12.07
CA GLU A 263 30.01 6.87 -13.43
C GLU A 263 28.64 6.60 -14.08
N LEU A 264 28.13 5.37 -13.96
CA LEU A 264 26.82 5.00 -14.49
C LEU A 264 25.70 5.79 -13.81
N GLY A 265 25.80 5.97 -12.49
CA GLY A 265 24.86 6.78 -11.72
C GLY A 265 24.88 8.26 -12.10
N ASP A 266 26.05 8.83 -12.38
CA ASP A 266 26.19 10.22 -12.82
C ASP A 266 25.57 10.43 -14.21
N LYS A 267 25.74 9.47 -15.13
CA LYS A 267 25.06 9.46 -16.44
C LYS A 267 23.53 9.40 -16.30
N ILE A 268 23.00 8.57 -15.41
CA ILE A 268 21.56 8.48 -15.13
C ILE A 268 21.04 9.80 -14.57
N GLU A 269 21.74 10.38 -13.61
CA GLU A 269 21.33 11.65 -12.98
C GLU A 269 21.36 12.82 -13.97
N ALA A 270 22.36 12.88 -14.84
CA ALA A 270 22.42 13.89 -15.89
C ALA A 270 21.25 13.79 -16.89
N ARG A 271 20.78 12.59 -17.22
CA ARG A 271 19.70 12.36 -18.20
C ARG A 271 18.30 12.44 -17.60
N TYR A 272 18.12 11.94 -16.37
CA TYR A 272 16.80 11.71 -15.77
C TYR A 272 16.60 12.35 -14.39
N GLY A 273 17.65 12.95 -13.84
CA GLY A 273 17.62 13.64 -12.56
C GLY A 273 17.89 12.75 -11.33
N ARG A 274 18.17 13.43 -10.21
CA ARG A 274 18.55 12.82 -8.93
C ARG A 274 17.53 11.82 -8.39
N THR A 275 16.24 12.13 -8.55
CA THR A 275 15.16 11.25 -8.06
C THR A 275 15.13 9.93 -8.80
N VAL A 276 15.38 9.92 -10.12
CA VAL A 276 15.46 8.67 -10.88
C VAL A 276 16.67 7.85 -10.47
N ARG A 277 17.86 8.48 -10.31
CA ARG A 277 19.05 7.79 -9.77
C ARG A 277 18.76 7.13 -8.42
N LEU A 278 18.09 7.85 -7.51
CA LEU A 278 17.70 7.33 -6.20
C LEU A 278 16.80 6.10 -6.32
N GLU A 279 15.76 6.17 -7.14
CA GLU A 279 14.81 5.06 -7.32
C GLU A 279 15.50 3.83 -7.96
N LEU A 280 16.37 4.04 -8.95
CA LEU A 280 17.16 2.96 -9.55
C LEU A 280 18.14 2.33 -8.54
N ALA A 281 18.81 3.15 -7.73
CA ALA A 281 19.71 2.64 -6.68
C ALA A 281 18.94 1.84 -5.62
N MET A 282 17.76 2.33 -5.19
CA MET A 282 16.90 1.62 -4.23
C MET A 282 16.44 0.27 -4.77
N THR A 283 15.92 0.20 -6.01
CA THR A 283 15.47 -1.09 -6.56
C THR A 283 16.63 -2.07 -6.71
N SER A 284 17.79 -1.61 -7.18
CA SER A 284 18.97 -2.47 -7.38
C SER A 284 19.56 -2.96 -6.06
N ALA A 285 19.60 -2.14 -5.02
CA ALA A 285 20.09 -2.57 -3.71
C ALA A 285 19.12 -3.52 -2.99
N LEU A 286 17.83 -3.21 -2.98
CA LEU A 286 16.84 -3.92 -2.17
C LEU A 286 16.34 -5.21 -2.82
N VAL A 287 16.31 -5.32 -4.15
CA VAL A 287 15.87 -6.56 -4.81
C VAL A 287 16.77 -7.75 -4.48
N ARG A 288 18.03 -7.50 -4.11
CA ARG A 288 19.02 -8.53 -3.75
C ARG A 288 18.68 -9.25 -2.46
N SER A 289 17.84 -8.67 -1.60
CA SER A 289 17.39 -9.33 -0.38
C SER A 289 16.63 -10.63 -0.68
N TYR A 290 15.87 -10.71 -1.79
CA TYR A 290 15.15 -11.95 -2.13
C TYR A 290 16.11 -13.09 -2.53
N PRO A 291 16.99 -12.93 -3.55
CA PRO A 291 18.00 -13.93 -3.87
C PRO A 291 18.89 -14.29 -2.68
N ALA A 292 19.38 -13.30 -1.93
CA ALA A 292 20.30 -13.53 -0.82
C ALA A 292 19.66 -14.33 0.32
N MET A 293 18.43 -14.00 0.71
CA MET A 293 17.71 -14.76 1.73
C MET A 293 17.40 -16.19 1.27
N LYS A 294 16.96 -16.36 0.01
CA LYS A 294 16.71 -17.70 -0.55
C LYS A 294 17.96 -18.56 -0.60
N ARG A 295 19.11 -17.97 -0.98
CA ARG A 295 20.41 -18.63 -0.93
C ARG A 295 20.79 -19.01 0.50
N GLY A 296 20.62 -18.09 1.45
CA GLY A 296 20.89 -18.33 2.87
C GLY A 296 20.00 -19.41 3.49
N LEU A 297 18.76 -19.55 3.02
CA LEU A 297 17.81 -20.61 3.43
C LEU A 297 18.00 -21.92 2.64
N GLY A 298 18.88 -21.94 1.63
CA GLY A 298 19.11 -23.13 0.80
C GLY A 298 17.99 -23.46 -0.18
N LEU A 299 17.11 -22.50 -0.48
CA LEU A 299 15.91 -22.68 -1.31
C LEU A 299 16.17 -22.62 -2.82
N THR A 300 17.30 -22.07 -3.22
CA THR A 300 17.67 -21.94 -4.63
C THR A 300 19.13 -22.35 -4.82
N ARG A 301 19.39 -23.14 -5.85
CA ARG A 301 20.73 -23.40 -6.39
C ARG A 301 20.79 -22.82 -7.80
N ALA A 302 21.95 -22.30 -8.18
CA ALA A 302 22.19 -21.73 -9.51
C ALA A 302 21.72 -22.72 -10.60
N CYS A 303 21.18 -22.17 -11.70
CA CYS A 303 20.64 -22.86 -12.89
C CYS A 303 19.15 -23.29 -12.86
N SER A 304 18.29 -22.36 -13.27
CA SER A 304 17.06 -22.67 -14.01
C SER A 304 16.99 -21.81 -15.28
N ALA A 305 16.48 -22.35 -16.39
CA ALA A 305 16.41 -21.61 -17.65
C ALA A 305 15.47 -20.39 -17.52
N MET A 306 15.95 -19.21 -17.93
CA MET A 306 15.25 -17.92 -17.74
C MET A 306 14.69 -17.39 -19.06
N LYS A 307 13.59 -17.99 -19.56
CA LYS A 307 12.90 -17.48 -20.76
C LYS A 307 11.39 -17.50 -20.57
N LEU A 308 10.71 -16.40 -20.91
CA LEU A 308 9.25 -16.39 -21.01
C LEU A 308 8.81 -17.20 -22.23
N ALA A 309 7.85 -18.11 -22.06
CA ALA A 309 7.22 -18.81 -23.18
C ALA A 309 6.56 -17.81 -24.14
N VAL A 310 6.63 -18.15 -25.44
CA VAL A 310 6.03 -17.38 -26.55
C VAL A 310 4.52 -17.31 -26.38
#